data_AF-U7R0C9-F1
#
_entry.id   AF-U7R0C9-F1
#
_cell.length_a   1.000
_cell.length_b   1.000
_cell.length_c   1.000
_cell.angle_alpha   90.00
_cell.angle_beta   90.00
_cell.angle_gamma   90.00
#
_symmetry.space_group_name_H-M   'P 1'
#
loop_
_entity.id
_entity.type
_entity.pdbx_description
1 polymer ?
#
loop_
_entity_poly.entity_id
_entity_poly.type
_entity_poly.pdbx_seq_one_letter_code
_entity_poly.pdbx_strand_id
1 'polypeptide(L)'
;MRTQAILQKWGNSIALRLSGNLKTIPNFEAGDAVDIEISEQGLVIQKAVKKRLTESDLLNGLSAYTAHADELATPNDKELNY
;
A
#
# COMPACT_ATOMS: atom_id res chain seq x y z
N MET A 1 6.06 -20.64 -15.61
CA MET A 1 5.10 -20.24 -16.66
C MET A 1 5.69 -19.07 -17.42
N ARG A 2 5.66 -19.07 -18.75
CA ARG A 2 6.10 -17.93 -19.58
C ARG A 2 4.88 -17.39 -20.32
N THR A 3 4.66 -16.08 -20.29
CA THR A 3 3.59 -15.41 -21.03
C THR A 3 4.13 -14.17 -21.73
N GLN A 4 3.42 -13.68 -22.74
CA GLN A 4 3.73 -12.46 -23.46
C GLN A 4 2.57 -11.48 -23.30
N ALA A 5 2.89 -10.20 -23.17
CA ALA A 5 1.90 -9.14 -23.04
C ALA A 5 2.45 -7.85 -23.67
N ILE A 6 1.53 -6.96 -24.05
CA ILE A 6 1.84 -5.70 -24.72
C ILE A 6 1.67 -4.56 -23.72
N LEU A 7 2.68 -3.67 -23.66
CA LEU A 7 2.60 -2.43 -22.88
C LEU A 7 1.60 -1.47 -23.52
N GLN A 8 0.76 -0.87 -22.69
CA GLN A 8 -0.29 0.06 -23.11
C GLN A 8 0.03 1.48 -22.65
N LYS A 9 -0.31 2.50 -23.46
CA LYS A 9 -0.17 3.90 -23.06
C LYS A 9 -1.32 4.30 -22.15
N TRP A 10 -1.01 4.77 -20.93
CA TRP A 10 -1.97 5.32 -19.97
C TRP A 10 -1.56 6.77 -19.65
N GLY A 11 -2.29 7.73 -20.21
CA GLY A 11 -1.93 9.15 -20.12
C GLY A 11 -0.52 9.41 -20.67
N ASN A 12 0.37 9.91 -19.81
CA ASN A 12 1.77 10.21 -20.13
C ASN A 12 2.74 9.06 -19.82
N SER A 13 2.24 7.88 -19.45
CA SER A 13 3.06 6.72 -19.07
C SER A 13 2.72 5.48 -19.90
N ILE A 14 3.54 4.45 -19.76
CA ILE A 14 3.24 3.09 -20.25
C ILE A 14 2.97 2.18 -19.06
N ALA A 15 2.03 1.26 -19.22
CA ALA A 15 1.58 0.34 -18.19
C ALA A 15 1.47 -1.08 -18.73
N LEU A 16 1.74 -2.06 -17.86
CA LEU A 16 1.51 -3.48 -18.13
C LEU A 16 0.26 -3.92 -17.38
N ARG A 17 -0.72 -4.50 -18.09
CA ARG A 17 -1.92 -5.04 -17.46
C ARG A 17 -1.62 -6.41 -16.87
N LEU A 18 -1.78 -6.56 -15.55
CA LEU A 18 -1.71 -7.85 -14.87
C LEU A 18 -3.10 -8.51 -14.87
N SER A 19 -3.31 -9.51 -15.72
CA SER A 19 -4.57 -10.28 -15.81
C SER A 19 -4.35 -11.78 -15.58
N GLY A 20 -5.39 -12.47 -15.12
CA GLY A 20 -5.36 -13.91 -14.84
C GLY A 20 -4.18 -14.29 -13.95
N ASN A 21 -3.40 -15.28 -14.40
CA ASN A 21 -2.26 -15.83 -13.66
C ASN A 21 -1.14 -14.81 -13.36
N LEU A 22 -1.00 -13.74 -14.15
CA LEU A 22 -0.03 -12.66 -13.85
C LEU A 22 -0.40 -11.88 -12.58
N LYS A 23 -1.69 -11.83 -12.25
CA LYS A 23 -2.19 -11.20 -11.03
C LYS A 23 -2.29 -12.22 -9.89
N THR A 24 -2.88 -13.40 -10.16
CA THR A 24 -3.28 -14.34 -9.10
C THR A 24 -2.12 -15.12 -8.50
N ILE A 25 -1.15 -15.59 -9.29
CA ILE A 25 -0.02 -16.39 -8.77
C ILE A 25 0.89 -15.57 -7.86
N PRO A 26 1.30 -14.34 -8.25
CA PRO A 26 2.09 -13.47 -7.36
C PRO A 26 1.22 -12.76 -6.30
N ASN A 27 -0.10 -12.95 -6.34
CA ASN A 27 -1.07 -12.35 -5.43
C ASN A 27 -1.04 -10.80 -5.39
N PHE A 28 -1.07 -10.17 -6.56
CA PHE A 28 -1.18 -8.71 -6.68
C PHE A 28 -2.64 -8.25 -6.62
N GLU A 29 -2.89 -7.16 -5.90
CA GLU A 29 -4.17 -6.48 -5.79
C GLU A 29 -4.03 -4.99 -6.13
N ALA A 30 -5.16 -4.35 -6.45
CA ALA A 30 -5.16 -2.91 -6.71
C ALA A 30 -4.82 -2.15 -5.42
N GLY A 31 -3.82 -1.27 -5.48
CA GLY A 31 -3.35 -0.52 -4.32
C GLY A 31 -2.18 -1.17 -3.57
N ASP A 32 -1.72 -2.35 -3.99
CA ASP A 32 -0.48 -2.92 -3.46
C ASP A 32 0.71 -2.01 -3.75
N ALA A 33 1.57 -1.84 -2.74
CA ALA A 33 2.89 -1.26 -2.93
C ALA A 33 3.83 -2.32 -3.52
N VAL A 34 4.66 -1.93 -4.48
CA VAL A 34 5.61 -2.81 -5.17
C VAL A 34 7.00 -2.21 -5.18
N ASP A 35 8.00 -3.06 -5.02
CA ASP A 35 9.40 -2.71 -5.26
C ASP A 35 9.75 -3.09 -6.70
N ILE A 36 10.44 -2.19 -7.39
CA ILE A 36 10.84 -2.36 -8.79
C ILE A 36 12.36 -2.26 -8.87
N GLU A 37 13.01 -3.37 -9.19
CA GLU A 37 14.43 -3.41 -9.50
C GLU A 37 14.63 -3.24 -11.01
N ILE A 38 15.55 -2.35 -11.39
CA ILE A 38 15.86 -2.01 -12.78
C ILE A 38 17.30 -2.44 -13.07
N SER A 39 17.46 -3.27 -14.09
CA SER A 39 18.76 -3.76 -14.55
C SER A 39 18.81 -3.80 -16.08
N GLU A 40 20.00 -4.08 -16.65
CA GLU A 40 20.15 -4.27 -18.10
C GLU A 40 19.34 -5.48 -18.62
N GLN A 41 19.05 -6.45 -17.75
CA GLN A 41 18.29 -7.65 -18.08
C GLN A 41 16.77 -7.40 -18.06
N GLY A 42 16.32 -6.28 -17.51
CA GLY A 42 14.93 -5.85 -17.48
C GLY A 42 14.46 -5.39 -16.11
N LEU A 43 13.15 -5.54 -15.88
CA LEU A 43 12.46 -5.12 -14.67
C LEU A 43 12.04 -6.33 -13.84
N VAL A 44 12.37 -6.31 -12.55
CA VAL A 44 11.85 -7.27 -11.57
C VAL A 44 10.91 -6.53 -10.64
N ILE A 45 9.65 -6.98 -10.58
CA ILE A 45 8.59 -6.36 -9.77
C ILE A 45 8.16 -7.36 -8.70
N GLN A 46 8.21 -6.95 -7.44
CA GLN A 46 7.82 -7.75 -6.30
C GLN A 46 6.94 -6.95 -5.34
N LYS A 47 6.13 -7.64 -4.51
CA LYS A 47 5.35 -6.95 -3.47
C LYS A 47 6.32 -6.31 -2.49
N ALA A 48 6.09 -5.04 -2.16
CA ALA A 48 6.90 -4.36 -1.16
C ALA A 48 6.69 -5.04 0.20
N VAL A 49 7.79 -5.41 0.85
CA VAL A 49 7.72 -5.98 2.19
C VAL A 49 7.48 -4.86 3.17
N LYS A 50 6.22 -4.68 3.58
CA LYS A 50 5.92 -3.79 4.71
C LYS A 50 6.60 -4.36 5.96
N LYS A 51 7.40 -3.54 6.66
CA LYS A 51 7.89 -3.88 7.98
C LYS A 51 6.67 -4.20 8.86
N ARG A 52 6.60 -5.43 9.37
CA ARG A 52 5.61 -5.76 10.40
C ARG A 52 6.01 -4.99 11.65
N LEU A 53 5.19 -4.04 12.05
CA LEU A 53 5.39 -3.30 13.29
C LEU A 53 5.04 -4.22 14.45
N THR A 54 5.91 -4.26 15.45
CA THR A 54 5.62 -4.88 16.75
C THR A 54 4.92 -3.88 17.66
N GLU A 55 4.29 -4.36 18.73
CA GLU A 55 3.75 -3.46 19.77
C GLU A 55 4.83 -2.50 20.30
N SER A 56 6.04 -3.02 20.52
CA SER A 56 7.19 -2.19 20.95
C SER A 56 7.57 -1.12 19.92
N ASP A 57 7.47 -1.40 18.61
CA ASP A 57 7.68 -0.38 17.57
C ASP A 57 6.60 0.71 17.63
N LEU A 58 5.35 0.34 17.92
CA LEU A 58 4.21 1.27 17.99
C LEU A 58 4.24 2.16 19.25
N LEU A 59 4.68 1.60 20.38
CA LEU A 59 4.79 2.32 21.64
C LEU A 59 6.04 3.21 21.71
N ASN A 60 7.03 2.98 20.83
CA ASN A 60 8.26 3.77 20.83
C ASN A 60 7.96 5.23 20.49
N GLY A 61 8.29 6.14 21.41
CA GLY A 61 8.04 7.57 21.25
C GLY A 61 6.61 8.00 21.57
N LEU A 62 5.74 7.09 22.02
CA LEU A 62 4.40 7.44 22.49
C LEU A 62 4.49 8.11 23.87
N SER A 63 3.91 9.30 23.98
CA SER A 63 3.78 10.10 25.20
C SER A 63 2.30 10.46 25.42
N ALA A 64 1.94 10.95 26.60
CA ALA A 64 0.57 11.39 26.88
C ALA A 64 0.06 12.44 25.87
N TYR A 65 0.94 13.32 25.38
CA TYR A 65 0.62 14.33 24.38
C TYR A 65 0.53 13.75 22.96
N THR A 66 1.54 12.98 22.51
CA THR A 66 1.53 12.38 21.16
C THR A 66 0.51 11.25 21.00
N ALA A 67 -0.06 10.76 22.10
CA ALA A 67 -1.19 9.86 22.11
C ALA A 67 -2.54 10.56 21.84
N HIS A 68 -2.54 11.89 21.69
CA HIS A 68 -3.74 12.71 21.54
C HIS A 68 -4.76 12.49 22.67
N ALA A 69 -4.29 12.13 23.88
CA ALA A 69 -5.16 11.83 25.01
C ALA A 69 -5.94 13.05 25.51
N ASP A 70 -5.45 14.24 25.19
CA ASP A 70 -6.03 15.55 25.44
C ASP A 70 -6.98 16.04 24.34
N GLU A 71 -7.03 15.37 23.18
CA GLU A 71 -7.89 15.75 22.05
C GLU A 71 -9.28 15.08 22.09
N LEU A 72 -9.80 14.80 23.29
CA LEU A 72 -11.15 14.27 23.43
C LEU A 72 -12.17 15.26 22.87
N ALA A 73 -12.81 14.88 21.75
CA ALA A 73 -13.84 15.69 21.13
C ALA A 73 -15.08 15.76 22.01
N THR A 74 -15.61 16.97 22.21
CA THR A 74 -16.93 17.17 22.81
C THR A 74 -18.00 17.06 21.73
N PRO A 75 -19.01 16.18 21.87
CA PRO A 75 -20.08 16.06 20.89
C PRO A 75 -20.86 17.37 20.79
N ASN A 76 -21.27 17.73 19.57
CA ASN A 76 -22.09 18.91 19.33
C ASN A 76 -23.59 18.60 19.47
N ASP A 77 -24.42 19.64 19.57
CA ASP A 77 -25.86 19.50 19.82
C ASP A 77 -26.62 18.66 18.77
N LYS A 78 -26.08 18.52 17.54
CA LYS A 78 -26.69 17.68 16.50
C LYS A 78 -26.37 16.19 16.68
N GLU A 79 -25.31 15.87 17.40
CA GLU A 79 -24.89 14.49 17.71
C GLU A 79 -25.58 13.96 18.98
N LEU A 80 -26.08 14.86 19.84
CA LEU A 80 -26.73 14.52 21.10
C LEU A 80 -28.25 14.34 21.01
N ASN A 81 -28.88 14.71 19.89
CA ASN A 81 -30.32 14.59 19.68
C ASN A 81 -30.61 13.55 18.60
N TYR A 82 -30.95 12.33 19.02
CA TYR A 82 -31.52 11.25 18.19
C TYR A 82 -33.02 11.11 18.44
#